data_AF-A0A7C1H2V2-F1
#
_entry.id   AF-A0A7C1H2V2-F1
#
_cell.length_a   1.000
_cell.length_b   1.000
_cell.length_c   1.000
_cell.angle_alpha   90.00
_cell.angle_beta   90.00
_cell.angle_gamma   90.00
#
_symmetry.space_group_name_H-M   'P 1'
#
loop_
_entity.id
_entity.type
_entity.pdbx_description
1 polymer ?
#
loop_
_entity_poly.entity_id
_entity_poly.type
_entity_poly.pdbx_seq_one_letter_code
_entity_poly.pdbx_strand_id
1 'polypeptide(L)'
;MRLMKVNLDRKYLSSYEIRIGSGIADRIALLIAKNHKAERHVIITDDNVARLHGDNFLAVLKNAGLNTDLIDFPAGEGSKNIGTVLDIADKLLKFGADRQTCLVALGGGVVGDMTGFIASAYMRGVPYVQIPTTLMAQVDSSIGGKTAIDLPSGKNLLGTFYQPTAVFTDLSFLDTLPAKEFNNGLAEIIKYGIIDDEKMFALLEENMEAVKQKDLALLLNIVEGCCRIKKSIVEIDEHEQGLRRILNYGHTLGH
;
A
#
# COMPACT_ATOMS: atom_id res chain seq x y z
N MET A 1 -7.17 -1.40 47.76
CA MET A 1 -6.68 -1.27 46.37
C MET A 1 -7.88 -1.34 45.43
N ARG A 2 -8.06 -0.38 44.53
CA ARG A 2 -9.13 -0.42 43.52
C ARG A 2 -8.51 -0.76 42.17
N LEU A 3 -8.88 -1.91 41.62
CA LEU A 3 -8.47 -2.34 40.28
C LEU A 3 -9.59 -1.97 39.31
N MET A 4 -9.27 -1.17 38.29
CA MET A 4 -10.16 -0.90 37.17
C MET A 4 -9.48 -1.40 35.90
N LYS A 5 -10.11 -2.38 35.24
CA LYS A 5 -9.64 -2.93 33.96
C LYS A 5 -10.37 -2.21 32.83
N VAL A 6 -9.61 -1.57 31.93
CA VAL A 6 -10.15 -1.05 30.67
C VAL A 6 -10.19 -2.21 29.67
N ASN A 7 -11.39 -2.65 29.28
CA ASN A 7 -11.55 -3.69 28.28
C ASN A 7 -11.63 -3.04 26.89
N LEU A 8 -10.61 -3.26 26.07
CA LEU A 8 -10.50 -2.73 24.71
C LEU A 8 -10.75 -3.81 23.64
N ASP A 9 -11.39 -4.94 23.98
CA ASP A 9 -11.72 -6.07 23.09
C ASP A 9 -12.79 -5.73 22.02
N ARG A 10 -12.65 -4.58 21.35
CA ARG A 10 -13.36 -4.33 20.10
C ARG A 10 -12.69 -5.19 19.04
N LYS A 11 -13.39 -6.23 18.58
CA LYS A 11 -13.08 -6.88 17.30
C LYS A 11 -12.85 -5.77 16.29
N TYR A 12 -11.62 -5.67 15.78
CA TYR A 12 -11.26 -4.69 14.77
C TYR A 12 -12.27 -4.82 13.62
N LEU A 13 -13.09 -3.78 13.42
CA LEU A 13 -14.03 -3.63 12.30
C LEU A 13 -13.30 -3.32 10.98
N SER A 14 -11.97 -3.47 10.92
CA SER A 14 -11.09 -3.12 9.81
C SER A 14 -11.13 -4.15 8.68
N SER A 15 -12.32 -4.60 8.30
CA SER A 15 -12.50 -5.18 6.98
C SER A 15 -12.38 -4.05 5.96
N TYR A 16 -11.49 -4.20 4.98
CA TYR A 16 -11.34 -3.28 3.87
C TYR A 16 -11.44 -4.02 2.54
N GLU A 17 -11.77 -3.28 1.50
CA GLU A 17 -11.87 -3.81 0.15
C GLU A 17 -10.53 -3.67 -0.57
N ILE A 18 -10.16 -4.71 -1.33
CA ILE A 18 -9.12 -4.66 -2.35
C ILE A 18 -9.84 -4.62 -3.70
N ARG A 19 -9.61 -3.56 -4.48
CA ARG A 19 -10.22 -3.39 -5.80
C ARG A 19 -9.14 -3.35 -6.86
N ILE A 20 -9.22 -4.26 -7.81
CA ILE A 20 -8.20 -4.49 -8.84
C ILE A 20 -8.82 -4.19 -10.20
N GLY A 21 -8.10 -3.46 -11.05
CA GLY A 21 -8.53 -3.14 -12.42
C GLY A 21 -7.43 -2.47 -13.22
N SER A 22 -7.78 -1.93 -14.39
CA SER A 22 -6.86 -1.16 -15.24
C SER A 22 -7.58 0.06 -15.81
N GLY A 23 -6.93 1.23 -15.75
CA GLY A 23 -7.52 2.50 -16.17
C GLY A 23 -8.74 2.87 -15.33
N ILE A 24 -8.66 2.68 -14.01
CA ILE A 24 -9.77 2.83 -13.07
C ILE A 24 -9.66 4.07 -12.17
N ALA A 25 -8.72 4.99 -12.41
CA ALA A 25 -8.52 6.21 -11.60
C ALA A 25 -9.82 6.98 -11.31
N ASP A 26 -10.67 7.22 -12.31
CA ASP A 26 -11.97 7.91 -12.12
C ASP A 26 -12.90 7.12 -11.18
N ARG A 27 -12.92 5.79 -11.32
CA ARG A 27 -13.71 4.91 -10.45
C ARG A 27 -13.17 4.92 -9.03
N ILE A 28 -11.84 4.94 -8.85
CA ILE A 28 -11.19 5.06 -7.54
C ILE A 28 -11.68 6.35 -6.86
N ALA A 29 -11.64 7.49 -7.55
CA ALA A 29 -12.09 8.76 -6.99
C ALA A 29 -13.57 8.75 -6.58
N LEU A 30 -14.44 8.20 -7.42
CA LEU A 30 -15.86 8.04 -7.09
C LEU A 30 -16.08 7.14 -5.87
N LEU A 31 -15.29 6.06 -5.73
CA LEU A 31 -15.36 5.16 -4.58
C LEU A 31 -14.84 5.82 -3.30
N ILE A 32 -13.76 6.61 -3.38
CA ILE A 32 -13.27 7.42 -2.27
C ILE A 32 -14.34 8.42 -1.82
N ALA A 33 -14.93 9.18 -2.75
CA ALA A 33 -15.99 10.14 -2.46
C ALA A 33 -17.24 9.50 -1.85
N LYS A 34 -17.56 8.26 -2.24
CA LYS A 34 -18.74 7.55 -1.72
C LYS A 34 -18.50 6.88 -0.37
N ASN A 35 -17.38 6.16 -0.23
CA ASN A 35 -17.15 5.21 0.87
C ASN A 35 -16.08 5.66 1.88
N HIS A 36 -15.19 6.58 1.50
CA HIS A 36 -14.06 7.03 2.32
C HIS A 36 -14.12 8.55 2.54
N LYS A 37 -15.28 9.02 2.99
CA LYS A 37 -15.56 10.44 3.22
C LYS A 37 -14.68 10.99 4.34
N ALA A 38 -14.11 12.16 4.06
CA ALA A 38 -13.27 12.94 4.96
C ALA A 38 -13.48 14.41 4.61
N GLU A 39 -13.23 15.32 5.56
CA GLU A 39 -13.30 16.77 5.29
C GLU A 39 -12.14 17.23 4.38
N ARG A 40 -11.04 16.47 4.41
CA ARG A 40 -9.86 16.67 3.58
C ARG A 40 -9.24 15.33 3.21
N HIS A 41 -8.75 15.23 1.98
CA HIS A 41 -7.88 14.15 1.53
C HIS A 41 -6.49 14.73 1.26
N VAL A 42 -5.43 14.01 1.62
CA VAL A 42 -4.07 14.43 1.30
C VAL A 42 -3.34 13.28 0.63
N ILE A 43 -2.97 13.47 -0.65
CA ILE A 43 -2.12 12.54 -1.37
C ILE A 43 -0.70 12.65 -0.81
N ILE A 44 -0.16 11.52 -0.38
CA ILE A 44 1.24 11.38 -0.02
C ILE A 44 1.91 10.52 -1.10
N THR A 45 2.99 11.01 -1.70
CA THR A 45 3.66 10.36 -2.82
C THR A 45 5.16 10.70 -2.84
N ASP A 46 5.94 9.99 -3.63
CA ASP A 46 7.33 10.37 -3.91
C ASP A 46 7.43 11.25 -5.16
N ASP A 47 8.54 11.99 -5.32
CA ASP A 47 8.74 12.95 -6.42
C ASP A 47 8.74 12.32 -7.83
N ASN A 48 9.09 11.04 -7.96
CA ASN A 48 9.00 10.32 -9.23
C ASN A 48 7.54 10.05 -9.61
N VAL A 49 6.76 9.51 -8.67
CA VAL A 49 5.34 9.22 -8.87
C VAL A 49 4.53 10.52 -8.97
N ALA A 50 4.87 11.56 -8.21
CA ALA A 50 4.27 12.89 -8.31
C ALA A 50 4.36 13.43 -9.75
N ARG A 51 5.56 13.39 -10.34
CA ARG A 51 5.80 13.88 -11.70
C ARG A 51 5.06 13.07 -12.77
N LEU A 52 4.91 11.77 -12.58
CA LEU A 52 4.26 10.87 -13.56
C LEU A 52 2.73 10.90 -13.46
N HIS A 53 2.21 10.90 -12.22
CA HIS A 53 0.80 10.59 -11.93
C HIS A 53 0.14 11.57 -10.96
N GLY A 54 0.90 12.35 -10.20
CA GLY A 54 0.43 13.17 -9.09
C GLY A 54 -0.60 14.22 -9.50
N ASP A 55 -0.26 15.09 -10.45
CA ASP A 55 -1.17 16.17 -10.90
C ASP A 55 -2.45 15.63 -11.53
N ASN A 56 -2.32 14.58 -12.35
CA ASN A 56 -3.48 13.93 -12.97
C ASN A 56 -4.40 13.32 -11.91
N PHE A 57 -3.84 12.57 -10.94
CA PHE A 57 -4.64 11.93 -9.91
C PHE A 57 -5.27 12.95 -8.93
N LEU A 58 -4.55 14.03 -8.61
CA LEU A 58 -5.08 15.17 -7.85
C LEU A 58 -6.28 15.81 -8.55
N ALA A 59 -6.18 16.02 -9.87
CA ALA A 59 -7.28 16.54 -10.67
C ALA A 59 -8.48 15.59 -10.68
N VAL A 60 -8.25 14.28 -10.82
CA VAL A 60 -9.31 13.25 -10.78
C VAL A 60 -10.06 13.28 -9.44
N LEU A 61 -9.36 13.37 -8.30
CA LEU A 61 -10.00 13.48 -6.98
C LEU A 61 -10.80 14.80 -6.83
N LYS A 62 -10.22 15.93 -7.25
CA LYS A 62 -10.91 17.23 -7.21
C LYS A 62 -12.17 17.26 -8.10
N ASN A 63 -12.10 16.66 -9.28
CA ASN A 63 -13.25 16.55 -10.20
C ASN A 63 -14.38 15.67 -9.63
N ALA A 64 -14.04 14.71 -8.76
CA ALA A 64 -15.02 13.94 -8.00
C ALA A 64 -15.60 14.71 -6.78
N GLY A 65 -15.23 15.98 -6.58
CA GLY A 65 -15.72 16.86 -5.52
C GLY A 65 -14.98 16.71 -4.19
N LEU A 66 -13.80 16.10 -4.18
CA LEU A 66 -12.99 15.93 -2.97
C LEU A 66 -12.11 17.17 -2.71
N ASN A 67 -12.06 17.60 -1.45
CA ASN A 67 -11.10 18.61 -0.98
C ASN A 67 -9.73 17.95 -0.82
N THR A 68 -8.89 18.03 -1.85
CA THR A 68 -7.64 17.26 -1.93
C THR A 68 -6.41 18.14 -2.10
N ASP A 69 -5.38 17.87 -1.29
CA ASP A 69 -4.03 18.40 -1.44
C ASP A 69 -3.03 17.29 -1.77
N LEU A 70 -1.81 17.66 -2.18
CA LEU A 70 -0.72 16.74 -2.47
C LEU A 70 0.54 17.17 -1.71
N ILE A 71 1.19 16.20 -1.07
CA ILE A 71 2.52 16.32 -0.48
C ILE A 71 3.42 15.26 -1.12
N ASP A 72 4.50 15.70 -1.73
CA ASP A 72 5.57 14.84 -2.20
C ASP A 72 6.80 14.89 -1.27
N PHE A 73 7.64 13.87 -1.41
CA PHE A 73 8.94 13.74 -0.76
C PHE A 73 9.95 13.07 -1.71
N PRO A 74 11.27 13.16 -1.47
CA PRO A 74 12.26 12.61 -2.39
C PRO A 74 12.12 11.09 -2.58
N ALA A 75 12.17 10.57 -3.81
CA ALA A 75 12.03 9.14 -4.04
C ALA A 75 13.19 8.28 -3.51
N GLY A 76 12.87 7.03 -3.21
CA GLY A 76 13.81 5.97 -2.83
C GLY A 76 13.81 5.61 -1.36
N GLU A 77 14.43 4.46 -1.04
CA GLU A 77 14.47 3.90 0.33
C GLU A 77 15.15 4.86 1.33
N GLY A 78 16.10 5.69 0.89
CA GLY A 78 16.79 6.66 1.76
C GLY A 78 15.85 7.66 2.43
N SER A 79 14.69 7.93 1.81
CA SER A 79 13.65 8.81 2.37
C SER A 79 12.77 8.12 3.40
N LYS A 80 12.86 6.79 3.54
CA LYS A 80 12.06 5.97 4.46
C LYS A 80 12.54 6.08 5.90
N ASN A 81 12.57 7.28 6.45
CA ASN A 81 13.16 7.59 7.75
C ASN A 81 12.28 8.56 8.57
N ILE A 82 12.60 8.70 9.86
CA ILE A 82 11.81 9.54 10.78
C ILE A 82 11.82 11.03 10.39
N GLY A 83 12.90 11.52 9.77
CA GLY A 83 13.00 12.92 9.35
C GLY A 83 11.96 13.26 8.28
N THR A 84 11.82 12.42 7.25
CA THR A 84 10.80 12.58 6.21
C THR A 84 9.39 12.49 6.79
N VAL A 85 9.15 11.55 7.72
CA VAL A 85 7.86 11.42 8.42
C VAL A 85 7.49 12.70 9.16
N LEU A 86 8.44 13.31 9.88
CA LEU A 86 8.21 14.55 10.61
C LEU A 86 7.95 15.75 9.67
N ASP A 87 8.66 15.84 8.55
CA ASP A 87 8.42 16.87 7.53
C ASP A 87 7.02 16.77 6.93
N ILE A 88 6.58 15.56 6.57
CA ILE A 88 5.22 15.34 6.06
C ILE A 88 4.18 15.68 7.12
N ALA A 89 4.39 15.30 8.39
CA ALA A 89 3.47 15.61 9.47
C ALA A 89 3.33 17.13 9.72
N ASP A 90 4.41 17.90 9.61
CA ASP A 90 4.39 19.36 9.71
C ASP A 90 3.64 20.00 8.52
N LYS A 91 3.87 19.50 7.30
CA LYS A 91 3.11 19.93 6.11
C LYS A 91 1.61 19.65 6.23
N LEU A 92 1.23 18.49 6.79
CA LEU A 92 -0.17 18.16 7.07
C LEU A 92 -0.83 19.21 7.97
N LEU A 93 -0.15 19.62 9.05
CA LEU A 93 -0.65 20.67 9.95
C LEU A 93 -0.81 22.02 9.23
N LYS A 94 0.14 22.37 8.35
CA LYS A 94 0.09 23.60 7.54
C LYS A 94 -1.06 23.62 6.55
N PHE A 95 -1.47 22.48 6.02
CA PHE A 95 -2.68 22.33 5.20
C PHE A 95 -3.98 22.28 6.02
N GLY A 96 -3.89 22.38 7.35
CA GLY A 96 -5.05 22.28 8.23
C GLY A 96 -5.64 20.87 8.27
N ALA A 97 -4.81 19.84 8.05
CA ALA A 97 -5.23 18.45 8.23
C ALA A 97 -5.48 18.18 9.72
N ASP A 98 -6.69 17.76 10.05
CA ASP A 98 -7.11 17.38 11.40
C ASP A 98 -7.48 15.88 11.48
N ARG A 99 -8.23 15.50 12.52
CA ARG A 99 -8.67 14.11 12.75
C ARG A 99 -9.66 13.60 11.70
N GLN A 100 -10.26 14.49 10.92
CA GLN A 100 -11.22 14.19 9.86
C GLN A 100 -10.55 14.13 8.48
N THR A 101 -9.21 14.12 8.44
CA THR A 101 -8.42 13.94 7.22
C THR A 101 -8.28 12.47 6.86
N CYS A 102 -8.32 12.14 5.57
CA CYS A 102 -7.94 10.84 5.04
C CYS A 102 -6.64 10.95 4.22
N LEU A 103 -5.64 10.14 4.54
CA LEU A 103 -4.40 10.10 3.76
C LEU A 103 -4.55 9.15 2.55
N VAL A 104 -3.98 9.52 1.42
CA VAL A 104 -4.01 8.73 0.19
C VAL A 104 -2.56 8.38 -0.19
N ALA A 105 -2.15 7.13 0.04
CA ALA A 105 -0.81 6.67 -0.30
C ALA A 105 -0.75 6.33 -1.80
N LEU A 106 -0.23 7.22 -2.63
CA LEU A 106 -0.06 7.02 -4.07
C LEU A 106 1.40 6.72 -4.37
N GLY A 107 1.76 5.44 -4.50
CA GLY A 107 3.16 5.08 -4.77
C GLY A 107 3.51 3.62 -4.57
N GLY A 108 4.82 3.33 -4.52
CA GLY A 108 5.33 1.99 -4.22
C GLY A 108 5.32 1.66 -2.72
N GLY A 109 6.05 0.59 -2.34
CA GLY A 109 6.10 0.12 -0.96
C GLY A 109 6.60 1.17 0.05
N VAL A 110 7.58 1.99 -0.33
CA VAL A 110 8.10 3.09 0.51
C VAL A 110 7.01 4.10 0.87
N VAL A 111 6.26 4.57 -0.15
CA VAL A 111 5.15 5.51 0.05
C VAL A 111 4.07 4.88 0.92
N GLY A 112 3.71 3.61 0.65
CA GLY A 112 2.70 2.87 1.41
C GLY A 112 3.07 2.75 2.90
N ASP A 113 4.28 2.29 3.18
CA ASP A 113 4.78 2.10 4.54
C ASP A 113 4.83 3.42 5.33
N MET A 114 5.41 4.46 4.73
CA MET A 114 5.52 5.77 5.40
C MET A 114 4.16 6.42 5.61
N THR A 115 3.30 6.41 4.60
CA THR A 115 1.97 7.00 4.71
C THR A 115 1.13 6.27 5.74
N GLY A 116 1.19 4.93 5.78
CA GLY A 116 0.51 4.13 6.80
C GLY A 116 1.05 4.39 8.22
N PHE A 117 2.37 4.56 8.38
CA PHE A 117 2.98 4.90 9.67
C PHE A 117 2.61 6.32 10.12
N ILE A 118 2.60 7.28 9.20
CA ILE A 118 2.10 8.64 9.46
C ILE A 118 0.62 8.57 9.85
N ALA A 119 -0.20 7.82 9.13
CA ALA A 119 -1.63 7.68 9.41
C ALA A 119 -1.90 7.09 10.80
N SER A 120 -1.08 6.13 11.26
CA SER A 120 -1.24 5.52 12.59
C SER A 120 -0.86 6.45 13.73
N ALA A 121 0.13 7.33 13.52
CA ALA A 121 0.65 8.23 14.54
C ALA A 121 -0.02 9.61 14.55
N TYR A 122 -0.33 10.16 13.37
CA TYR A 122 -0.87 11.51 13.22
C TYR A 122 -2.21 11.63 13.93
N MET A 123 -2.31 12.57 14.86
CA MET A 123 -3.48 12.74 15.74
C MET A 123 -3.94 11.47 16.47
N ARG A 124 -3.03 10.50 16.69
CA ARG A 124 -3.29 9.16 17.24
C ARG A 124 -4.12 8.24 16.34
N GLY A 125 -4.10 8.48 15.03
CA GLY A 125 -4.81 7.67 14.04
C GLY A 125 -5.73 8.52 13.18
N VAL A 126 -5.48 8.50 11.87
CA VAL A 126 -6.37 9.02 10.82
C VAL A 126 -6.57 7.95 9.75
N PRO A 127 -7.74 7.87 9.10
CA PRO A 127 -7.95 6.90 8.03
C PRO A 127 -6.96 7.12 6.88
N TYR A 128 -6.60 6.05 6.19
CA TYR A 128 -5.86 6.14 4.94
C TYR A 128 -6.33 5.10 3.92
N VAL A 129 -6.03 5.34 2.65
CA VAL A 129 -6.22 4.39 1.55
C VAL A 129 -4.89 4.17 0.84
N GLN A 130 -4.69 2.96 0.29
CA GLN A 130 -3.52 2.64 -0.53
C GLN A 130 -3.86 2.60 -2.01
N ILE A 131 -3.00 3.20 -2.82
CA ILE A 131 -3.05 3.17 -4.28
C ILE A 131 -1.65 2.75 -4.78
N PRO A 132 -1.34 1.44 -4.72
CA PRO A 132 -0.03 0.93 -5.07
C PRO A 132 0.28 1.09 -6.57
N THR A 133 1.42 1.71 -6.89
CA THR A 133 1.86 1.98 -8.27
C THR A 133 2.98 1.07 -8.77
N THR A 134 3.53 0.22 -7.90
CA THR A 134 4.56 -0.78 -8.23
C THR A 134 3.98 -2.18 -8.13
N LEU A 135 4.41 -3.11 -8.98
CA LEU A 135 3.92 -4.50 -8.96
C LEU A 135 4.09 -5.15 -7.58
N MET A 136 5.26 -4.98 -6.95
CA MET A 136 5.55 -5.46 -5.59
C MET A 136 4.52 -4.97 -4.57
N ALA A 137 4.20 -3.67 -4.59
CA ALA A 137 3.20 -3.10 -3.69
C ALA A 137 1.79 -3.61 -3.99
N GLN A 138 1.45 -3.81 -5.27
CA GLN A 138 0.14 -4.30 -5.70
C GLN A 138 -0.15 -5.74 -5.24
N VAL A 139 0.89 -6.57 -5.08
CA VAL A 139 0.75 -8.00 -4.73
C VAL A 139 1.14 -8.35 -3.29
N ASP A 140 1.91 -7.49 -2.60
CA ASP A 140 2.45 -7.81 -1.27
C ASP A 140 2.30 -6.65 -0.27
N SER A 141 3.10 -5.59 -0.42
CA SER A 141 3.30 -4.63 0.68
C SER A 141 2.09 -3.74 0.98
N SER A 142 1.14 -3.59 0.07
CA SER A 142 -0.11 -2.86 0.34
C SER A 142 -1.12 -3.65 1.19
N ILE A 143 -0.86 -4.94 1.46
CA ILE A 143 -1.79 -5.85 2.12
C ILE A 143 -1.23 -6.35 3.45
N GLY A 144 -2.02 -6.16 4.50
CA GLY A 144 -1.78 -6.72 5.83
C GLY A 144 -1.15 -5.79 6.85
N GLY A 145 -1.29 -4.47 6.64
CA GLY A 145 -1.19 -3.44 7.68
C GLY A 145 0.19 -3.21 8.28
N LYS A 146 1.26 -3.87 7.81
CA LYS A 146 2.61 -3.52 8.21
C LYS A 146 2.93 -2.13 7.67
N THR A 147 3.36 -1.25 8.54
CA THR A 147 3.79 0.11 8.21
C THR A 147 5.06 0.38 8.98
N ALA A 148 6.09 0.93 8.35
CA ALA A 148 7.36 1.11 9.02
C ALA A 148 8.24 2.17 8.37
N ILE A 149 9.24 2.59 9.14
CA ILE A 149 10.38 3.34 8.67
C ILE A 149 11.67 2.63 9.07
N ASP A 150 12.74 2.98 8.37
CA ASP A 150 14.07 2.49 8.63
C ASP A 150 14.73 3.29 9.75
N LEU A 151 15.55 2.59 10.53
CA LEU A 151 16.48 3.18 11.47
C LEU A 151 17.91 3.01 10.94
N PRO A 152 18.89 3.80 11.43
CA PRO A 152 20.30 3.59 11.10
C PRO A 152 20.77 2.15 11.37
N SER A 153 20.13 1.45 12.31
CA SER A 153 20.45 0.08 12.70
C SER A 153 19.79 -0.99 11.81
N GLY A 154 18.86 -0.64 10.91
CA GLY A 154 18.23 -1.61 10.03
C GLY A 154 16.86 -1.18 9.48
N LYS A 155 16.41 -1.93 8.47
CA LYS A 155 15.18 -1.65 7.74
C LYS A 155 13.93 -2.09 8.49
N ASN A 156 12.84 -1.33 8.33
CA ASN A 156 11.51 -1.63 8.87
C ASN A 156 11.46 -1.88 10.39
N LEU A 157 12.42 -1.35 11.16
CA LEU A 157 12.55 -1.65 12.59
C LEU A 157 11.64 -0.79 13.48
N LEU A 158 11.12 0.33 12.97
CA LEU A 158 10.22 1.20 13.70
C LEU A 158 8.92 1.35 12.92
N GLY A 159 7.81 0.86 13.48
CA GLY A 159 6.56 0.78 12.74
C GLY A 159 5.35 0.42 13.59
N THR A 160 4.20 0.27 12.92
CA THR A 160 2.94 -0.14 13.52
C THR A 160 2.19 -1.11 12.62
N PHE A 161 1.32 -1.93 13.21
CA PHE A 161 0.25 -2.59 12.45
C PHE A 161 -0.94 -1.63 12.35
N TYR A 162 -1.21 -1.10 11.15
CA TYR A 162 -2.28 -0.14 10.89
C TYR A 162 -2.94 -0.42 9.53
N GLN A 163 -4.18 -0.92 9.56
CA GLN A 163 -4.89 -1.34 8.35
C GLN A 163 -5.38 -0.13 7.53
N PRO A 164 -5.25 -0.15 6.19
CA PRO A 164 -5.90 0.84 5.34
C PRO A 164 -7.42 0.64 5.38
N THR A 165 -8.15 1.69 4.99
CA THR A 165 -9.60 1.61 4.81
C THR A 165 -9.99 1.03 3.45
N ALA A 166 -9.09 1.07 2.46
CA ALA A 166 -9.20 0.40 1.16
C ALA A 166 -7.84 0.33 0.45
N VAL A 167 -7.71 -0.64 -0.46
CA VAL A 167 -6.59 -0.77 -1.40
C VAL A 167 -7.15 -0.73 -2.83
N PHE A 168 -6.64 0.17 -3.67
CA PHE A 168 -7.04 0.31 -5.07
C PHE A 168 -5.86 0.04 -6.00
N THR A 169 -5.87 -1.11 -6.65
CA THR A 169 -4.83 -1.56 -7.58
C THR A 169 -5.24 -1.26 -9.02
N ASP A 170 -4.61 -0.25 -9.62
CA ASP A 170 -4.73 0.06 -11.05
C ASP A 170 -3.48 -0.40 -11.80
N LEU A 171 -3.64 -1.39 -12.69
CA LEU A 171 -2.55 -1.96 -13.45
C LEU A 171 -1.97 -0.99 -14.48
N SER A 172 -2.67 0.09 -14.86
CA SER A 172 -2.11 1.07 -15.81
C SER A 172 -0.91 1.83 -15.24
N PHE A 173 -0.74 1.87 -13.91
CA PHE A 173 0.49 2.44 -13.32
C PHE A 173 1.75 1.66 -13.73
N LEU A 174 1.60 0.37 -14.01
CA LEU A 174 2.72 -0.50 -14.41
C LEU A 174 3.29 -0.11 -15.77
N ASP A 175 2.55 0.60 -16.64
CA ASP A 175 3.03 1.04 -17.96
C ASP A 175 4.27 1.93 -17.85
N THR A 176 4.32 2.76 -16.80
CA THR A 176 5.43 3.67 -16.51
C THR A 176 6.51 3.07 -15.60
N LEU A 177 6.27 1.86 -15.06
CA LEU A 177 7.16 1.23 -14.09
C LEU A 177 8.45 0.74 -14.78
N PRO A 178 9.64 1.10 -14.27
CA PRO A 178 10.90 0.60 -14.81
C PRO A 178 10.96 -0.94 -14.78
N ALA A 179 11.55 -1.55 -15.81
CA ALA A 179 11.64 -3.00 -15.93
C ALA A 179 12.30 -3.68 -14.73
N LYS A 180 13.29 -3.03 -14.10
CA LYS A 180 13.93 -3.51 -12.88
C LYS A 180 12.93 -3.64 -11.72
N GLU A 181 12.09 -2.62 -11.51
CA GLU A 181 11.09 -2.62 -10.44
C GLU A 181 9.93 -3.57 -10.73
N PHE A 182 9.58 -3.74 -12.01
CA PHE A 182 8.64 -4.78 -12.42
C PHE A 182 9.18 -6.17 -12.07
N ASN A 183 10.45 -6.45 -12.38
CA ASN A 183 11.10 -7.72 -12.06
C ASN A 183 11.20 -7.96 -10.54
N ASN A 184 11.41 -6.91 -9.74
CA ASN A 184 11.35 -7.02 -8.28
C ASN A 184 9.96 -7.52 -7.82
N GLY A 185 8.89 -6.96 -8.38
CA GLY A 185 7.53 -7.45 -8.10
C GLY A 185 7.27 -8.87 -8.61
N LEU A 186 7.84 -9.27 -9.75
CA LEU A 186 7.73 -10.64 -10.26
C LEU A 186 8.34 -11.67 -9.31
N ALA A 187 9.43 -11.34 -8.61
CA ALA A 187 10.03 -12.23 -7.63
C ALA A 187 9.03 -12.60 -6.51
N GLU A 188 8.24 -11.62 -6.04
CA GLU A 188 7.19 -11.86 -5.05
C GLU A 188 6.03 -12.69 -5.59
N ILE A 189 5.66 -12.48 -6.85
CA ILE A 189 4.64 -13.30 -7.53
C ILE A 189 5.09 -14.76 -7.63
N ILE A 190 6.34 -15.00 -8.04
CA ILE A 190 6.93 -16.34 -8.12
C ILE A 190 6.96 -16.98 -6.72
N LYS A 191 7.33 -16.21 -5.69
CA LYS A 191 7.28 -16.66 -4.28
C LYS A 191 5.89 -17.20 -3.93
N TYR A 192 4.82 -16.47 -4.24
CA TYR A 192 3.46 -16.93 -3.96
C TYR A 192 3.12 -18.24 -4.67
N GLY A 193 3.54 -18.41 -5.93
CA GLY A 193 3.35 -19.66 -6.66
C GLY A 193 4.04 -20.84 -5.97
N ILE A 194 5.27 -20.64 -5.48
CA ILE A 194 6.04 -21.68 -4.78
C ILE A 194 5.40 -22.07 -3.45
N ILE A 195 4.90 -21.10 -2.68
CA ILE A 195 4.48 -21.34 -1.29
C ILE A 195 3.01 -21.75 -1.13
N ASP A 196 2.12 -21.40 -2.08
CA ASP A 196 0.66 -21.55 -1.88
C ASP A 196 -0.15 -21.87 -3.16
N ASP A 197 0.39 -21.71 -4.39
CA ASP A 197 -0.40 -21.92 -5.62
C ASP A 197 0.42 -22.52 -6.78
N GLU A 198 0.44 -23.86 -6.84
CA GLU A 198 1.08 -24.65 -7.90
C GLU A 198 0.56 -24.30 -9.30
N LYS A 199 -0.73 -23.99 -9.44
CA LYS A 199 -1.32 -23.65 -10.75
C LYS A 199 -0.85 -22.29 -11.22
N MET A 200 -0.76 -21.31 -10.32
CA MET A 200 -0.16 -20.02 -10.62
C MET A 200 1.32 -20.16 -10.99
N PHE A 201 2.06 -21.03 -10.29
CA PHE A 201 3.46 -21.33 -10.62
C PHE A 201 3.60 -21.88 -12.05
N ALA A 202 2.84 -22.92 -12.42
CA ALA A 202 2.85 -23.48 -13.77
C ALA A 202 2.43 -22.44 -14.84
N LEU A 203 1.42 -21.61 -14.53
CA LEU A 203 0.97 -20.53 -15.42
C LEU A 203 2.09 -19.50 -15.67
N LEU A 204 2.91 -19.18 -14.66
CA LEU A 204 4.07 -18.29 -14.82
C LEU A 204 5.15 -18.93 -15.70
N GLU A 205 5.42 -20.23 -15.54
CA GLU A 205 6.39 -20.96 -16.38
C GLU A 205 5.98 -20.96 -17.85
N GLU A 206 4.71 -21.20 -18.13
CA GLU A 206 4.17 -21.26 -19.50
C GLU A 206 4.07 -19.87 -20.17
N ASN A 207 3.86 -18.80 -19.40
CA ASN A 207 3.47 -17.49 -19.94
C ASN A 207 4.43 -16.34 -19.57
N MET A 208 5.64 -16.62 -19.09
CA MET A 208 6.59 -15.60 -18.59
C MET A 208 6.84 -14.44 -19.57
N GLU A 209 6.93 -14.71 -20.87
CA GLU A 209 7.13 -13.65 -21.86
C GLU A 209 5.91 -12.73 -21.99
N ALA A 210 4.70 -13.26 -21.94
CA ALA A 210 3.47 -12.45 -21.93
C ALA A 210 3.36 -11.62 -20.63
N VAL A 211 3.78 -12.19 -19.49
CA VAL A 211 3.84 -11.46 -18.21
C VAL A 211 4.82 -10.28 -18.30
N LYS A 212 6.03 -10.49 -18.84
CA LYS A 212 7.03 -9.41 -19.03
C LYS A 212 6.57 -8.34 -20.01
N GLN A 213 5.77 -8.74 -21.02
CA GLN A 213 5.12 -7.82 -21.95
C GLN A 213 3.89 -7.13 -21.35
N LYS A 214 3.58 -7.39 -20.08
CA LYS A 214 2.47 -6.81 -19.33
C LYS A 214 1.11 -7.11 -19.98
N ASP A 215 0.92 -8.34 -20.48
CA ASP A 215 -0.40 -8.77 -20.95
C ASP A 215 -1.44 -8.54 -19.85
N LEU A 216 -2.42 -7.69 -20.15
CA LEU A 216 -3.32 -7.15 -19.13
C LEU A 216 -4.21 -8.24 -18.52
N ALA A 217 -4.74 -9.15 -19.34
CA ALA A 217 -5.63 -10.20 -18.86
C ALA A 217 -4.88 -11.17 -17.93
N LEU A 218 -3.65 -11.52 -18.32
CA LEU A 218 -2.77 -12.37 -17.53
C LEU A 218 -2.34 -11.71 -16.23
N LEU A 219 -1.92 -10.43 -16.28
CA LEU A 219 -1.52 -9.69 -15.09
C LEU A 219 -2.69 -9.50 -14.11
N LEU A 220 -3.90 -9.24 -14.59
CA LEU A 220 -5.08 -9.12 -13.74
C LEU A 220 -5.30 -10.40 -12.94
N ASN A 221 -5.27 -11.56 -13.61
CA ASN A 221 -5.46 -12.86 -12.98
C ASN A 221 -4.35 -13.15 -11.94
N ILE A 222 -3.08 -12.89 -12.29
CA ILE A 222 -1.94 -13.12 -11.40
C ILE A 222 -2.00 -12.22 -10.16
N VAL A 223 -2.25 -10.92 -10.35
CA VAL A 223 -2.31 -9.94 -9.25
C VAL A 223 -3.49 -10.26 -8.32
N GLU A 224 -4.65 -10.63 -8.86
CA GLU A 224 -5.80 -11.09 -8.07
C GLU A 224 -5.45 -12.34 -7.25
N GLY A 225 -4.81 -13.33 -7.88
CA GLY A 225 -4.34 -14.54 -7.21
C GLY A 225 -3.42 -14.24 -6.02
N CYS A 226 -2.41 -13.40 -6.23
CA CYS A 226 -1.48 -12.99 -5.17
C CYS A 226 -2.19 -12.25 -4.03
N CYS A 227 -3.08 -11.30 -4.36
CA CYS A 227 -3.87 -10.59 -3.36
C CYS A 227 -4.72 -11.55 -2.51
N ARG A 228 -5.32 -12.56 -3.14
CA ARG A 228 -6.14 -13.58 -2.46
C ARG A 228 -5.30 -14.46 -1.53
N ILE A 229 -4.11 -14.88 -1.96
CA ILE A 229 -3.17 -15.65 -1.12
C ILE A 229 -2.75 -14.82 0.09
N LYS A 230 -2.24 -13.60 -0.16
CA LYS A 230 -1.78 -12.68 0.89
C LYS A 230 -2.88 -12.36 1.89
N LYS A 231 -4.09 -12.06 1.40
CA LYS A 231 -5.27 -11.82 2.23
C LYS A 231 -5.56 -13.03 3.12
N SER A 232 -5.65 -14.24 2.56
CA SER A 232 -5.96 -15.46 3.32
C SER A 232 -4.96 -15.69 4.45
N ILE A 233 -3.67 -15.48 4.19
CA ILE A 233 -2.61 -15.62 5.20
C ILE A 233 -2.70 -14.54 6.28
N VAL A 234 -2.99 -13.29 5.91
CA VAL A 234 -3.18 -12.16 6.85
C VAL A 234 -4.42 -12.37 7.73
N GLU A 235 -5.52 -12.88 7.19
CA GLU A 235 -6.73 -13.19 7.95
C GLU A 235 -6.50 -14.26 9.03
N ILE A 236 -5.56 -15.18 8.78
CA ILE A 236 -5.15 -16.20 9.75
C ILE A 236 -4.16 -15.64 10.79
N ASP A 237 -3.21 -14.79 10.38
CA ASP A 237 -2.14 -14.29 11.23
C ASP A 237 -1.78 -12.84 10.91
N GLU A 238 -2.59 -11.91 11.42
CA GLU A 238 -2.44 -10.46 11.18
C GLU A 238 -1.09 -9.92 11.66
N HIS A 239 -0.59 -10.37 12.80
CA HIS A 239 0.61 -9.81 13.44
C HIS A 239 1.89 -10.62 13.22
N GLU A 240 1.88 -11.56 12.26
CA GLU A 240 3.04 -12.37 11.88
C GLU A 240 3.70 -13.14 13.03
N GLN A 241 2.88 -13.70 13.92
CA GLN A 241 3.37 -14.47 15.06
C GLN A 241 3.53 -15.97 14.75
N GLY A 242 3.02 -16.45 13.60
CA GLY A 242 3.03 -17.85 13.21
C GLY A 242 3.05 -18.03 11.69
N LEU A 243 1.92 -18.45 11.11
CA LEU A 243 1.80 -18.87 9.70
C LEU A 243 2.31 -17.82 8.72
N ARG A 244 2.08 -16.53 8.98
CA ARG A 244 2.42 -15.45 8.03
C ARG A 244 3.93 -15.36 7.75
N ARG A 245 4.78 -15.96 8.59
CA ARG A 245 6.23 -16.08 8.34
C ARG A 245 6.56 -16.86 7.06
N ILE A 246 5.65 -17.68 6.52
CA ILE A 246 5.83 -18.34 5.21
C ILE A 246 6.08 -17.33 4.08
N LEU A 247 5.56 -16.10 4.22
CA LEU A 247 5.75 -15.02 3.26
C LEU A 247 7.20 -14.49 3.22
N ASN A 248 8.03 -14.86 4.20
CA ASN A 248 9.45 -14.54 4.23
C ASN A 248 10.30 -15.60 3.51
N TYR A 249 9.69 -16.51 2.75
CA TYR A 249 10.42 -17.45 1.90
C TYR A 249 11.46 -16.72 1.04
N GLY A 250 12.71 -17.18 1.08
CA GLY A 250 13.85 -16.57 0.39
C GLY A 250 14.45 -15.31 1.05
N HIS A 251 13.75 -14.63 1.96
CA HIS A 251 14.17 -13.33 2.48
C HIS A 251 15.43 -13.41 3.37
N THR A 252 15.58 -14.49 4.15
CA THR A 252 16.79 -14.70 4.98
C THR A 252 18.07 -14.81 4.16
N LEU A 253 17.99 -15.36 2.93
CA LEU A 253 19.15 -15.46 2.03
C LEU A 253 19.37 -14.18 1.21
N GLY A 254 18.30 -13.41 0.96
CA GLY A 254 18.38 -12.14 0.24
C GLY A 254 18.90 -10.97 1.07
N HIS A 255 18.78 -11.04 2.41
CA HIS A 255 19.32 -10.06 3.36
C HIS A 255 20.80 -10.31 3.66
#